data_AF-A0A0F7JIC4-F1
#
_entry.id   AF-A0A0F7JIC4-F1
#
_cell.length_a   1.000
_cell.length_b   1.000
_cell.length_c   1.000
_cell.angle_alpha   90.00
_cell.angle_beta   90.00
_cell.angle_gamma   90.00
#
_symmetry.space_group_name_H-M   'P 1'
#
loop_
_entity.id
_entity.type
_entity.pdbx_description
1 polymer ?
#
loop_
_entity_poly.entity_id
_entity_poly.type
_entity_poly.pdbx_seq_one_letter_code
_entity_poly.pdbx_strand_id
1 'polypeptide(L)'
;MVISREDILALALGQLGSADEQRVRAAIEADPALARDYRADLEFLHGLPDSLPDVPVPDGAEARLMDRLALETAAQASATPTPSQVPGGSSPNVPLYPAGQVPATATTVRSPRGLNWRLMLLSVVAALTLGVIFLRPPAEQSLLSQYQETPGAQSQPLAANGQPLGELIRLPDGRAFLHLNALAPQDRVYQLWRIEGGKPISAGVFDGQGIVIPRVEAGQTVAVSVEPTGGSEQPTTTPILIQQL
;
A
#
# COMPACT_ATOMS: atom_id res chain seq x y z
N MET A 1 1.66 24.68 -7.27
CA MET A 1 2.49 24.27 -8.42
C MET A 1 1.61 23.37 -9.27
N VAL A 2 1.53 23.59 -10.58
CA VAL A 2 0.56 22.90 -11.44
C VAL A 2 1.20 21.61 -11.95
N ILE A 3 0.61 20.46 -11.64
CA ILE A 3 0.98 19.17 -12.24
C ILE A 3 0.33 19.11 -13.62
N SER A 4 1.11 18.78 -14.65
CA SER A 4 0.60 18.64 -16.01
C SER A 4 0.09 17.22 -16.26
N ARG A 5 -0.75 17.05 -17.28
CA ARG A 5 -1.18 15.72 -17.74
C ARG A 5 0.00 14.87 -18.26
N GLU A 6 1.03 15.53 -18.78
CA GLU A 6 2.27 14.88 -19.23
C GLU A 6 3.05 14.30 -18.05
N ASP A 7 3.10 14.98 -16.91
CA ASP A 7 3.74 14.46 -15.68
C ASP A 7 3.03 13.18 -15.19
N ILE A 8 1.70 13.13 -15.27
CA ILE A 8 0.90 11.96 -14.88
C ILE A 8 1.16 10.79 -15.82
N LEU A 9 1.21 11.04 -17.13
CA LEU A 9 1.50 10.02 -18.12
C LEU A 9 2.95 9.52 -18.00
N ALA A 10 3.90 10.42 -17.77
CA ALA A 10 5.30 10.07 -17.52
C ALA A 10 5.45 9.22 -16.26
N LEU A 11 4.67 9.50 -15.20
CA LEU A 11 4.59 8.64 -14.03
C LEU A 11 4.05 7.26 -14.38
N ALA A 12 2.94 7.19 -15.13
CA ALA A 12 2.30 5.93 -15.52
C ALA A 12 3.21 5.04 -16.39
N LEU A 13 4.04 5.66 -17.23
CA LEU A 13 5.04 4.98 -18.06
C LEU A 13 6.36 4.67 -17.33
N GLY A 14 6.50 5.08 -16.07
CA GLY A 14 7.74 4.91 -15.30
C GLY A 14 8.94 5.71 -15.84
N GLN A 15 8.69 6.87 -16.46
CA GLN A 15 9.70 7.73 -17.09
C GLN A 15 10.17 8.90 -16.21
N LEU A 16 9.63 9.06 -15.00
CA LEU A 16 10.05 10.10 -14.07
C LEU A 16 11.29 9.68 -13.27
N GLY A 17 12.15 10.65 -12.94
CA GLY A 17 13.20 10.48 -11.94
C GLY A 17 12.63 10.45 -10.52
N SER A 18 13.37 9.91 -9.55
CA SER A 18 12.88 9.66 -8.18
C SER A 18 12.33 10.89 -7.45
N ALA A 19 12.94 12.07 -7.64
CA ALA A 19 12.47 13.31 -7.03
C ALA A 19 11.16 13.82 -7.65
N ASP A 20 11.02 13.69 -8.97
CA ASP A 20 9.83 14.12 -9.70
C ASP A 20 8.66 13.15 -9.50
N GLU A 21 8.93 11.86 -9.45
CA GLU A 21 7.96 10.83 -9.09
C GLU A 21 7.34 11.09 -7.71
N GLN A 22 8.16 11.34 -6.69
CA GLN A 22 7.66 11.64 -5.34
C GLN A 22 6.77 12.89 -5.33
N ARG A 23 7.18 13.93 -6.05
CA ARG A 23 6.43 15.18 -6.18
C ARG A 23 5.07 14.97 -6.86
N VAL A 24 5.04 14.26 -7.99
CA VAL A 24 3.80 13.98 -8.74
C VAL A 24 2.89 13.05 -7.93
N ARG A 25 3.46 12.04 -7.26
CA ARG A 25 2.69 11.10 -6.41
C ARG A 25 2.07 11.80 -5.20
N ALA A 26 2.80 12.71 -4.54
CA ALA A 26 2.24 13.53 -3.46
C ALA A 26 1.09 14.44 -3.94
N ALA A 27 1.17 14.95 -5.17
CA ALA A 27 0.10 15.75 -5.75
C ALA A 27 -1.13 14.92 -6.12
N ILE A 28 -0.93 13.69 -6.61
CA ILE A 28 -2.01 12.73 -6.87
C ILE A 28 -2.72 12.34 -5.56
N GLU A 29 -1.97 12.14 -4.48
CA GLU A 29 -2.54 11.83 -3.15
C GLU A 29 -3.38 13.00 -2.60
N ALA A 30 -2.99 14.24 -2.88
CA ALA A 30 -3.69 15.43 -2.45
C ALA A 30 -4.94 15.77 -3.29
N ASP A 31 -5.02 15.33 -4.56
CA ASP A 31 -6.10 15.66 -5.50
C ASP A 31 -6.77 14.42 -6.12
N PRO A 32 -8.01 14.09 -5.73
CA PRO A 32 -8.77 12.97 -6.27
C PRO A 32 -9.05 13.06 -7.78
N ALA A 33 -9.01 14.24 -8.39
CA ALA A 33 -9.16 14.36 -9.84
C ALA A 33 -7.93 13.80 -10.56
N LEU A 34 -6.73 14.16 -10.10
CA LEU A 34 -5.46 13.64 -10.65
C LEU A 34 -5.33 12.13 -10.42
N ALA A 35 -5.83 11.61 -9.29
CA ALA A 35 -5.88 10.17 -9.03
C ALA A 35 -6.79 9.41 -10.00
N ARG A 36 -7.91 10.01 -10.42
CA ARG A 36 -8.79 9.41 -11.45
C ARG A 36 -8.11 9.38 -12.80
N ASP A 37 -7.46 10.47 -13.19
CA ASP A 37 -6.75 10.56 -14.48
C ASP A 37 -5.59 9.56 -14.55
N TYR A 38 -4.77 9.48 -13.49
CA TYR A 38 -3.68 8.51 -13.39
C TYR A 38 -4.17 7.06 -13.52
N ARG A 39 -5.29 6.72 -12.86
CA ARG A 39 -5.86 5.37 -12.94
C ARG A 39 -6.42 5.06 -14.33
N ALA A 40 -7.06 6.03 -14.98
CA ALA A 40 -7.55 5.86 -16.35
C ALA A 40 -6.39 5.62 -17.33
N ASP A 41 -5.29 6.35 -17.18
CA ASP A 41 -4.09 6.16 -17.98
C ASP A 41 -3.46 4.77 -17.72
N LEU A 42 -3.38 4.31 -16.46
CA LEU A 42 -2.92 2.95 -16.14
C LEU A 42 -3.80 1.84 -16.73
N GLU A 43 -5.12 1.99 -16.66
CA GLU A 43 -6.06 1.01 -17.23
C GLU A 43 -5.90 0.92 -18.75
N PHE A 44 -5.74 2.07 -19.42
CA PHE A 44 -5.44 2.09 -20.85
C PHE A 44 -4.10 1.40 -21.17
N LEU A 45 -3.04 1.67 -20.41
CA LEU A 45 -1.73 1.04 -20.60
C LEU A 45 -1.76 -0.48 -20.35
N HIS A 46 -2.52 -0.95 -19.36
CA HIS A 46 -2.68 -2.38 -19.08
C HIS A 46 -3.41 -3.15 -20.19
N GLY A 47 -4.26 -2.47 -20.98
CA GLY A 47 -4.92 -3.07 -22.14
C GLY A 47 -4.09 -3.08 -23.42
N LEU A 48 -2.97 -2.35 -23.49
CA LEU A 48 -2.12 -2.33 -24.69
C LEU A 48 -1.54 -3.70 -25.06
N PRO A 49 -1.04 -4.53 -24.12
CA PRO A 49 -0.49 -5.84 -24.44
C PRO A 49 -1.47 -6.77 -25.16
N ASP A 50 -2.77 -6.68 -24.87
CA ASP A 50 -3.81 -7.49 -25.51
C ASP A 50 -3.98 -7.19 -27.01
N SER A 51 -3.51 -6.01 -27.45
CA SER A 51 -3.53 -5.60 -28.85
C SER A 51 -2.24 -5.93 -29.61
N LEU A 52 -1.21 -6.42 -28.92
CA LEU A 52 0.04 -6.82 -29.55
C LEU A 52 -0.08 -8.21 -30.19
N PRO A 53 0.64 -8.47 -31.28
CA PRO A 53 0.70 -9.81 -31.85
C PRO A 53 1.36 -10.78 -30.86
N ASP A 54 0.86 -12.01 -30.82
CA ASP A 54 1.49 -13.08 -30.04
C ASP A 54 2.89 -13.38 -30.60
N VAL A 55 3.89 -13.39 -29.72
CA VAL A 55 5.28 -13.67 -30.07
C VAL A 55 5.68 -14.97 -29.37
N PRO A 56 6.16 -15.98 -30.11
CA PRO A 56 6.52 -17.25 -29.49
C PRO A 56 7.63 -17.05 -28.46
N VAL A 57 7.40 -17.57 -27.26
CA VAL A 57 8.39 -17.58 -26.18
C VAL A 57 9.61 -18.39 -26.65
N PRO A 58 10.85 -17.85 -26.55
CA PRO A 58 12.05 -18.60 -26.94
C PRO A 58 12.20 -19.92 -26.18
N ASP A 59 12.67 -20.95 -26.88
CA ASP A 59 12.89 -22.28 -26.27
C ASP A 59 13.72 -22.19 -24.98
N GLY A 60 13.28 -22.91 -23.95
CA GLY A 60 13.94 -22.96 -22.65
C GLY A 60 13.94 -21.64 -21.87
N ALA A 61 13.15 -20.63 -22.24
CA ALA A 61 13.03 -19.38 -21.47
C ALA A 61 12.52 -19.65 -20.04
N GLU A 62 11.52 -20.51 -19.87
CA GLU A 62 10.99 -20.90 -18.57
C GLU A 62 12.05 -21.58 -17.70
N ALA A 63 12.76 -22.58 -18.23
CA ALA A 63 13.82 -23.27 -17.50
C ALA A 63 14.92 -22.29 -17.04
N ARG A 64 15.36 -21.37 -17.93
CA ARG A 64 16.34 -20.33 -17.58
C ARG A 64 15.84 -19.37 -16.51
N LEU A 65 14.55 -19.04 -16.51
CA LEU A 65 13.93 -18.19 -15.49
C LEU A 65 13.88 -18.92 -14.14
N MET A 66 13.46 -20.19 -14.13
CA MET A 66 13.37 -21.00 -12.92
C MET A 66 14.74 -21.25 -12.29
N ASP A 67 15.77 -21.52 -13.10
CA ASP A 67 17.15 -21.64 -12.62
C ASP A 67 17.65 -20.33 -12.00
N ARG A 68 17.37 -19.19 -12.63
CA ARG A 68 17.74 -17.87 -12.07
C ARG A 68 17.02 -17.61 -10.75
N LEU A 69 15.72 -17.89 -10.68
CA LEU A 69 14.93 -17.67 -9.46
C LEU A 69 15.40 -18.56 -8.31
N ALA A 70 15.74 -19.82 -8.59
CA ALA A 70 16.30 -20.73 -7.59
C ALA A 70 17.65 -20.22 -7.04
N LEU A 71 18.50 -19.69 -7.91
CA LEU A 71 19.78 -19.08 -7.52
C LEU A 71 19.58 -17.80 -6.69
N GLU A 72 18.66 -16.92 -7.07
CA GLU A 72 18.34 -15.70 -6.32
C GLU A 72 17.76 -16.02 -4.94
N THR A 73 16.83 -16.97 -4.87
CA THR A 73 16.22 -17.44 -3.62
C THR A 73 17.27 -18.05 -2.70
N ALA A 74 18.19 -18.85 -3.24
CA ALA A 74 19.30 -19.43 -2.48
C ALA A 74 20.29 -18.35 -1.99
N ALA A 75 20.58 -17.34 -2.81
CA ALA A 75 21.42 -16.21 -2.44
C ALA A 75 20.78 -15.34 -1.34
N GLN A 76 19.47 -15.09 -1.42
CA GLN A 76 18.71 -14.35 -0.40
C GLN A 76 18.60 -15.15 0.90
N ALA A 77 18.40 -16.47 0.85
CA ALA A 77 18.41 -17.33 2.03
C ALA A 77 19.80 -17.42 2.70
N SER A 78 20.87 -17.25 1.91
CA SER A 78 22.25 -17.21 2.40
C SER A 78 22.68 -15.83 2.89
N ALA A 79 21.95 -14.77 2.50
CA ALA A 79 22.13 -13.42 3.00
C ALA A 79 21.48 -13.31 4.40
N THR A 80 22.20 -13.73 5.43
CA THR A 80 21.94 -13.27 6.81
C THR A 80 21.87 -11.74 6.79
N PRO A 81 20.95 -11.07 7.52
CA PRO A 81 20.93 -9.62 7.54
C PRO A 81 22.24 -9.14 8.16
N THR A 82 23.17 -8.75 7.30
CA THR A 82 24.31 -7.95 7.71
C THR A 82 23.71 -6.60 8.05
N PRO A 83 23.76 -6.13 9.31
CA PRO A 83 23.31 -4.78 9.60
C PRO A 83 24.14 -3.86 8.71
N SER A 84 23.46 -3.09 7.86
CA SER A 84 24.06 -2.06 7.03
C SER A 84 24.89 -1.15 7.93
N GLN A 85 26.20 -1.43 8.04
CA GLN A 85 27.17 -0.44 8.45
C GLN A 85 27.18 0.58 7.33
N VAL A 86 26.40 1.63 7.52
CA VAL A 86 26.55 2.89 6.82
C VAL A 86 28.03 3.27 6.96
N PRO A 87 28.81 3.34 5.87
CA PRO A 87 30.16 3.89 5.96
C PRO A 87 29.99 5.33 6.43
N GLY A 88 30.48 5.62 7.63
CA GLY A 88 30.43 6.93 8.24
C GLY A 88 31.00 7.95 7.27
N GLY A 89 30.12 8.78 6.71
CA GLY A 89 30.48 9.98 5.97
C GLY A 89 31.38 10.81 6.86
N SER A 90 32.67 10.78 6.53
CA SER A 90 33.71 11.51 7.21
C SER A 90 33.53 12.99 6.85
N SER A 91 32.84 13.76 7.68
CA SER A 91 32.92 15.22 7.63
C SER A 91 34.32 15.63 8.07
N PRO A 92 35.17 16.24 7.23
CA PRO A 92 36.42 16.82 7.71
C PRO A 92 36.07 18.07 8.54
N ASN A 93 36.18 17.91 9.85
CA ASN A 93 36.22 18.99 10.83
C ASN A 93 37.55 19.74 10.64
N VAL A 94 37.52 20.94 10.07
CA VAL A 94 38.70 21.82 9.98
C VAL A 94 38.61 22.86 11.11
N PRO A 95 39.64 22.95 11.97
CA PRO A 95 39.58 23.69 13.23
C PRO A 95 39.72 25.22 13.11
N LEU A 96 39.24 25.84 14.19
CA LEU A 96 39.43 27.18 14.73
C LEU A 96 40.52 28.09 14.10
N TYR A 97 40.09 29.31 13.77
CA TYR A 97 40.74 30.64 13.87
C TYR A 97 42.25 30.79 13.62
N PRO A 98 42.62 31.94 13.03
CA PRO A 98 43.48 32.85 13.77
C PRO A 98 42.92 34.27 13.88
N ALA A 99 43.27 34.88 15.00
CA ALA A 99 42.94 36.24 15.41
C ALA A 99 43.53 37.32 14.48
N GLY A 100 42.78 38.40 14.32
CA GLY A 100 43.25 39.67 13.74
C GLY A 100 42.20 40.76 13.96
N GLN A 101 42.55 41.74 14.79
CA GLN A 101 41.72 42.77 15.41
C GLN A 101 41.27 43.94 14.47
N VAL A 102 39.99 44.33 14.61
CA VAL A 102 39.27 45.68 14.66
C VAL A 102 39.80 46.94 13.90
N PRO A 103 39.00 48.03 13.65
CA PRO A 103 37.72 48.45 14.28
C PRO A 103 36.59 49.09 13.42
N ALA A 104 35.41 49.15 14.06
CA ALA A 104 34.39 50.22 14.10
C ALA A 104 33.91 50.96 12.84
N THR A 105 32.62 50.75 12.51
CA THR A 105 31.63 51.85 12.47
C THR A 105 30.27 51.35 12.95
N ALA A 106 29.73 52.02 13.96
CA ALA A 106 28.39 51.80 14.49
C ALA A 106 27.33 52.37 13.53
N THR A 107 26.19 51.71 13.41
CA THR A 107 24.87 52.38 13.42
C THR A 107 23.82 51.37 13.89
N THR A 108 23.19 51.76 15.00
CA THR A 108 22.07 51.11 15.67
C THR A 108 20.78 51.34 14.89
N VAL A 109 20.02 50.29 14.60
CA VAL A 109 18.56 50.38 14.53
C VAL A 109 17.98 49.30 15.42
N ARG A 110 17.40 49.75 16.53
CA ARG A 110 16.73 48.91 17.53
C ARG A 110 15.22 49.02 17.30
N SER A 111 14.53 47.89 17.45
CA SER A 111 13.23 47.70 18.13
C SER A 111 12.05 47.25 17.23
N PRO A 112 11.03 46.55 17.80
CA PRO A 112 11.12 45.54 18.88
C PRO A 112 10.13 44.35 18.72
N ARG A 113 10.27 43.37 19.64
CA ARG A 113 9.26 42.39 20.13
C ARG A 113 8.84 41.31 19.12
N GLY A 114 9.04 40.00 19.34
CA GLY A 114 9.08 39.23 20.58
C GLY A 114 7.77 38.43 20.70
N LEU A 115 7.73 37.20 20.17
CA LEU A 115 6.65 36.26 20.48
C LEU A 115 7.24 34.85 20.59
N ASN A 116 7.41 34.45 21.84
CA ASN A 116 8.02 33.21 22.25
C ASN A 116 6.92 32.13 22.24
N TRP A 117 6.91 31.28 21.21
CA TRP A 117 6.00 30.12 21.05
C TRP A 117 6.22 29.01 22.10
N ARG A 118 7.25 29.14 22.95
CA ARG A 118 7.54 28.16 23.98
C ARG A 118 6.65 28.40 25.20
N LEU A 119 5.88 27.35 25.54
CA LEU A 119 5.00 27.15 26.70
C LEU A 119 3.56 27.67 26.57
N MET A 120 2.67 26.77 26.17
CA MET A 120 1.43 26.53 26.92
C MET A 120 1.19 25.01 27.00
N LEU A 121 1.40 24.46 28.20
CA LEU A 121 0.88 23.18 28.69
C LEU A 121 -0.07 23.57 29.83
N LEU A 122 -1.35 23.19 29.78
CA LEU A 122 -1.96 22.16 30.67
C LEU A 122 -3.50 22.18 30.66
N SER A 123 -4.06 20.98 30.42
CA SER A 123 -5.28 20.35 30.97
C SER A 123 -6.68 20.96 30.79
N VAL A 124 -7.56 20.20 30.10
CA VAL A 124 -8.73 19.55 30.72
C VAL A 124 -9.01 18.22 29.97
N VAL A 125 -9.18 17.15 30.76
CA VAL A 125 -9.64 15.82 30.33
C VAL A 125 -11.16 15.82 30.20
N ALA A 126 -11.66 15.05 29.23
CA ALA A 126 -13.02 14.51 29.07
C ALA A 126 -14.00 15.24 28.11
N ALA A 127 -14.17 14.58 26.96
CA ALA A 127 -15.42 14.26 26.28
C ALA A 127 -16.27 15.37 25.63
N LEU A 128 -16.32 15.33 24.29
CA LEU A 128 -17.50 15.46 23.40
C LEU A 128 -16.96 15.49 21.94
N THR A 129 -16.72 14.34 21.28
CA THR A 129 -17.67 13.68 20.35
C THR A 129 -18.48 14.63 19.47
N LEU A 130 -17.91 15.05 18.33
CA LEU A 130 -18.48 14.97 16.97
C LEU A 130 -17.60 15.80 16.04
N GLY A 131 -17.00 15.18 15.01
CA GLY A 131 -16.34 15.97 13.98
C GLY A 131 -15.17 15.34 13.25
N VAL A 132 -14.96 14.02 13.30
CA VAL A 132 -14.10 13.32 12.34
C VAL A 132 -14.80 12.04 11.91
N ILE A 133 -15.95 12.19 11.26
CA ILE A 133 -16.71 11.10 10.65
C ILE A 133 -16.69 11.35 9.15
N PHE A 134 -15.87 10.51 8.50
CA PHE A 134 -15.89 10.09 7.09
C PHE A 134 -15.49 11.09 6.00
N LEU A 135 -14.19 11.12 5.72
CA LEU A 135 -13.67 11.26 4.36
C LEU A 135 -12.93 9.97 3.99
N ARG A 136 -13.68 8.93 3.60
CA ARG A 136 -13.17 7.72 2.94
C ARG A 136 -13.99 7.49 1.67
N PRO A 137 -13.38 7.09 0.55
CA PRO A 137 -14.07 7.06 -0.74
C PRO A 137 -15.17 5.98 -0.79
N PRO A 138 -16.29 6.21 -1.49
CA PRO A 138 -17.43 5.27 -1.60
C PRO A 138 -17.17 4.04 -2.50
N ALA A 139 -15.92 3.82 -2.94
CA ALA A 139 -15.61 2.84 -3.99
C ALA A 139 -15.91 1.39 -3.59
N GLU A 140 -15.68 1.00 -2.33
CA GLU A 140 -15.87 -0.39 -1.91
C GLU A 140 -17.33 -0.77 -1.69
N GLN A 141 -18.13 0.15 -1.14
CA GLN A 141 -19.58 -0.07 -1.02
C GLN A 141 -20.22 -0.16 -2.40
N SER A 142 -19.76 0.64 -3.38
CA SER A 142 -20.22 0.48 -4.76
C SER A 142 -19.83 -0.86 -5.39
N LEU A 143 -18.64 -1.40 -5.09
CA LEU A 143 -18.20 -2.71 -5.58
C LEU A 143 -19.00 -3.85 -4.96
N LEU A 144 -19.29 -3.78 -3.65
CA LEU A 144 -20.13 -4.77 -2.98
C LEU A 144 -21.51 -4.83 -3.65
N SER A 145 -22.19 -3.70 -3.80
CA SER A 145 -23.50 -3.63 -4.46
C SER A 145 -23.42 -4.13 -5.91
N GLN A 146 -22.40 -3.71 -6.66
CA GLN A 146 -22.20 -4.15 -8.04
C GLN A 146 -22.05 -5.67 -8.16
N TYR A 147 -21.29 -6.31 -7.26
CA TYR A 147 -21.11 -7.76 -7.29
C TYR A 147 -22.34 -8.52 -6.80
N GLN A 148 -23.08 -8.00 -5.81
CA GLN A 148 -24.35 -8.59 -5.38
C GLN A 148 -25.40 -8.57 -6.51
N GLU A 149 -25.43 -7.49 -7.30
CA GLU A 149 -26.38 -7.32 -8.40
C GLU A 149 -25.97 -8.07 -9.69
N THR A 150 -24.76 -8.66 -9.72
CA THR A 150 -24.28 -9.39 -10.89
C THR A 150 -25.16 -10.64 -11.13
N PRO A 151 -25.74 -10.81 -12.34
CA PRO A 151 -26.57 -11.98 -12.64
C PRO A 151 -25.82 -13.30 -12.43
N GLY A 152 -26.38 -14.19 -11.60
CA GLY A 152 -25.75 -15.47 -11.26
C GLY A 152 -24.72 -15.41 -10.15
N ALA A 153 -24.49 -14.24 -9.54
CA ALA A 153 -23.70 -14.14 -8.33
C ALA A 153 -24.39 -14.84 -7.15
N GLN A 154 -23.60 -15.47 -6.29
CA GLN A 154 -24.06 -16.16 -5.09
C GLN A 154 -23.43 -15.55 -3.85
N SER A 155 -24.25 -14.87 -3.07
CA SER A 155 -23.90 -14.30 -1.77
C SER A 155 -23.95 -15.34 -0.65
N GLN A 156 -22.93 -15.35 0.19
CA GLN A 156 -22.84 -16.17 1.39
C GLN A 156 -22.38 -15.31 2.57
N PRO A 157 -23.19 -15.18 3.64
CA PRO A 157 -22.78 -14.45 4.82
C PRO A 157 -21.62 -15.16 5.54
N LEU A 158 -20.65 -14.38 6.01
CA LEU A 158 -19.51 -14.84 6.78
C LEU A 158 -19.71 -14.47 8.25
N ALA A 159 -19.47 -15.42 9.15
CA ALA A 159 -19.56 -15.20 10.58
C ALA A 159 -18.42 -15.88 11.32
N ALA A 160 -17.94 -15.22 12.37
CA ALA A 160 -16.95 -15.76 13.29
C ALA A 160 -17.50 -15.68 14.71
N ASN A 161 -17.50 -16.80 15.44
CA ASN A 161 -18.03 -16.87 16.81
C ASN A 161 -19.46 -16.33 16.96
N GLY A 162 -20.32 -16.54 15.95
CA GLY A 162 -21.70 -16.06 15.93
C GLY A 162 -21.85 -14.56 15.64
N GLN A 163 -20.77 -13.83 15.36
CA GLN A 163 -20.80 -12.43 14.94
C GLN A 163 -20.68 -12.30 13.42
N PRO A 164 -21.48 -11.43 12.78
CA PRO A 164 -21.39 -11.19 11.34
C PRO A 164 -20.05 -10.52 11.00
N LEU A 165 -19.22 -11.23 10.24
CA LEU A 165 -17.89 -10.76 9.87
C LEU A 165 -17.89 -10.08 8.50
N GLY A 166 -18.79 -10.49 7.60
CA GLY A 166 -18.85 -9.96 6.25
C GLY A 166 -19.64 -10.85 5.31
N GLU A 167 -19.27 -10.83 4.04
CA GLU A 167 -19.93 -11.58 2.98
C GLU A 167 -18.91 -12.07 1.95
N LEU A 168 -19.17 -13.25 1.42
CA LEU A 168 -18.47 -13.82 0.28
C LEU A 168 -19.44 -13.87 -0.90
N ILE A 169 -19.05 -13.29 -2.03
CA ILE A 169 -19.84 -13.30 -3.26
C ILE A 169 -19.09 -14.11 -4.30
N ARG A 170 -19.62 -15.27 -4.69
CA ARG A 170 -19.11 -16.05 -5.83
C ARG A 170 -19.70 -15.49 -7.12
N LEU A 171 -18.84 -15.16 -8.08
CA LEU A 171 -19.22 -14.62 -9.38
C LEU A 171 -19.34 -15.75 -10.42
N PRO A 172 -20.19 -15.59 -11.45
CA PRO A 172 -20.41 -16.61 -12.47
C PRO A 172 -19.18 -16.90 -13.34
N ASP A 173 -18.20 -15.99 -13.36
CA ASP A 173 -16.93 -16.14 -14.08
C ASP A 173 -15.87 -16.95 -13.31
N GLY A 174 -16.22 -17.47 -12.11
CA GLY A 174 -15.34 -18.26 -11.26
C GLY A 174 -14.48 -17.44 -10.30
N ARG A 175 -14.62 -16.12 -10.29
CA ARG A 175 -14.05 -15.26 -9.25
C ARG A 175 -14.89 -15.30 -7.98
N ALA A 176 -14.33 -14.81 -6.89
CA ALA A 176 -15.12 -14.42 -5.73
C ALA A 176 -14.66 -13.07 -5.18
N PHE A 177 -15.58 -12.38 -4.52
CA PHE A 177 -15.29 -11.18 -3.75
C PHE A 177 -15.52 -11.48 -2.27
N LEU A 178 -14.49 -11.27 -1.45
CA LEU A 178 -14.60 -11.39 -0.01
C LEU A 178 -14.65 -9.98 0.57
N HIS A 179 -15.75 -9.67 1.26
CA HIS A 179 -16.00 -8.41 1.92
C HIS A 179 -16.07 -8.61 3.44
N LEU A 180 -15.43 -7.73 4.21
CA LEU A 180 -15.45 -7.68 5.66
C LEU A 180 -16.14 -6.42 6.14
N ASN A 181 -16.97 -6.55 7.18
CA ASN A 181 -17.76 -5.43 7.71
C ASN A 181 -16.88 -4.36 8.41
N ALA A 182 -15.71 -4.76 8.89
CA ALA A 182 -14.76 -3.89 9.57
C ALA A 182 -13.54 -3.65 8.70
N LEU A 183 -12.92 -2.48 8.87
CA LEU A 183 -11.60 -2.21 8.34
C LEU A 183 -10.53 -2.86 9.22
N ALA A 184 -9.36 -3.09 8.62
CA ALA A 184 -8.20 -3.52 9.36
C ALA A 184 -7.89 -2.51 10.50
N PRO A 185 -7.41 -2.98 11.66
CA PRO A 185 -6.94 -2.09 12.72
C PRO A 185 -5.87 -1.12 12.21
N GLN A 186 -5.66 -0.02 12.92
CA GLN A 186 -4.59 0.93 12.58
C GLN A 186 -3.23 0.23 12.50
N ASP A 187 -2.44 0.61 11.49
CA ASP A 187 -1.11 0.06 11.22
C ASP A 187 -1.09 -1.47 11.00
N ARG A 188 -2.22 -2.03 10.56
CA ARG A 188 -2.41 -3.44 10.20
C ARG A 188 -3.12 -3.55 8.87
N VAL A 189 -3.03 -4.74 8.28
CA VAL A 189 -3.72 -5.11 7.04
C VAL A 189 -4.44 -6.43 7.26
N TYR A 190 -5.45 -6.70 6.45
CA TYR A 190 -5.93 -8.06 6.28
C TYR A 190 -5.07 -8.78 5.27
N GLN A 191 -4.83 -10.07 5.52
CA GLN A 191 -4.19 -10.94 4.55
C GLN A 191 -5.07 -12.15 4.31
N LEU A 192 -5.38 -12.39 3.03
CA LEU A 192 -6.06 -13.56 2.55
C LEU A 192 -5.04 -14.68 2.35
N TRP A 193 -5.40 -15.86 2.83
CA TRP A 193 -4.61 -17.08 2.70
C TRP A 193 -5.44 -18.13 1.97
N ARG A 194 -4.80 -18.87 1.07
CA ARG A 194 -5.33 -20.13 0.56
C ARG A 194 -4.66 -21.27 1.31
N ILE A 195 -5.44 -22.25 1.75
CA ILE A 195 -4.92 -23.41 2.45
C ILE A 195 -4.69 -24.53 1.43
N GLU A 196 -3.43 -24.83 1.15
CA GLU A 196 -3.01 -25.89 0.25
C GLU A 196 -2.24 -26.95 1.02
N GLY A 197 -2.69 -28.21 0.98
CA GLY A 197 -2.04 -29.28 1.73
C GLY A 197 -1.91 -29.02 3.24
N GLY A 198 -2.84 -28.23 3.80
CA GLY A 198 -2.81 -27.80 5.21
C GLY A 198 -1.88 -26.63 5.51
N LYS A 199 -1.22 -26.04 4.51
CA LYS A 199 -0.33 -24.88 4.68
C LYS A 199 -0.98 -23.61 4.14
N PRO A 200 -0.88 -22.48 4.86
CA PRO A 200 -1.35 -21.21 4.36
C PRO A 200 -0.37 -20.65 3.31
N ILE A 201 -0.91 -20.27 2.16
CA ILE A 201 -0.21 -19.58 1.08
C ILE A 201 -0.86 -18.21 0.91
N SER A 202 -0.05 -17.15 0.92
CA SER A 202 -0.56 -15.78 0.74
C SER A 202 -1.29 -15.65 -0.59
N ALA A 203 -2.53 -15.20 -0.53
CA ALA A 203 -3.41 -15.00 -1.69
C ALA A 203 -3.78 -13.52 -1.89
N GLY A 204 -3.23 -12.63 -1.06
CA GLY A 204 -3.37 -11.18 -1.22
C GLY A 204 -3.41 -10.45 0.11
N VAL A 205 -3.04 -9.17 0.10
CA VAL A 205 -3.06 -8.26 1.24
C VAL A 205 -3.98 -7.09 0.89
N PHE A 206 -4.82 -6.67 1.84
CA PHE A 206 -5.74 -5.55 1.64
C PHE A 206 -5.95 -4.78 2.96
N ASP A 207 -5.97 -3.46 2.87
CA ASP A 207 -6.22 -2.52 3.97
C ASP A 207 -7.66 -1.97 3.97
N GLY A 208 -8.38 -2.18 2.86
CA GLY A 208 -9.81 -1.96 2.70
C GLY A 208 -10.67 -3.06 3.35
N GLN A 209 -11.92 -3.12 2.92
CA GLN A 209 -12.90 -4.10 3.38
C GLN A 209 -13.05 -5.26 2.41
N GLY A 210 -12.61 -5.11 1.16
CA GLY A 210 -12.81 -6.09 0.11
C GLY A 210 -11.53 -6.58 -0.54
N ILE A 211 -11.55 -7.84 -1.01
CA ILE A 211 -10.54 -8.37 -1.93
C ILE A 211 -11.20 -9.30 -2.95
N VAL A 212 -10.75 -9.22 -4.21
CA VAL A 212 -11.17 -10.13 -5.27
C VAL A 212 -10.22 -11.33 -5.32
N ILE A 213 -10.80 -12.53 -5.25
CA ILE A 213 -10.14 -13.81 -5.46
C ILE A 213 -10.29 -14.15 -6.95
N PRO A 214 -9.18 -14.17 -7.73
CA PRO A 214 -9.25 -14.28 -9.19
C PRO A 214 -9.71 -15.66 -9.68
N ARG A 215 -9.58 -16.69 -8.84
CA ARG A 215 -10.07 -18.03 -9.14
C ARG A 215 -10.41 -18.77 -7.87
N VAL A 216 -11.63 -19.29 -7.82
CA VAL A 216 -12.10 -20.15 -6.73
C VAL A 216 -12.21 -21.58 -7.23
N GLU A 217 -11.59 -22.50 -6.51
CA GLU A 217 -11.75 -23.94 -6.74
C GLU A 217 -12.76 -24.51 -5.73
N ALA A 218 -13.61 -25.42 -6.18
CA ALA A 218 -14.60 -26.04 -5.31
C ALA A 218 -13.93 -26.80 -4.16
N GLY A 219 -14.32 -26.49 -2.92
CA GLY A 219 -13.76 -27.11 -1.72
C GLY A 219 -12.44 -26.49 -1.27
N GLN A 220 -11.94 -25.45 -1.95
CA GLN A 220 -10.78 -24.68 -1.53
C GLN A 220 -11.05 -24.03 -0.18
N THR A 221 -10.12 -24.14 0.76
CA THR A 221 -10.23 -23.44 2.04
C THR A 221 -9.44 -22.15 1.97
N VAL A 222 -10.07 -21.05 2.35
CA VAL A 222 -9.41 -19.75 2.53
C VAL A 222 -9.47 -19.32 3.99
N ALA A 223 -8.53 -18.50 4.39
CA ALA A 223 -8.49 -17.91 5.71
C ALA A 223 -8.14 -16.43 5.62
N VAL A 224 -8.56 -15.63 6.58
CA VAL A 224 -8.16 -14.22 6.69
C VAL A 224 -7.57 -13.99 8.07
N SER A 225 -6.42 -13.36 8.14
CA SER A 225 -5.77 -12.93 9.39
C SER A 225 -5.47 -11.44 9.37
N VAL A 226 -5.11 -10.90 10.55
CA VAL A 226 -4.71 -9.50 10.72
C VAL A 226 -3.20 -9.45 10.83
N GLU A 227 -2.54 -8.81 9.88
CA GLU A 227 -1.09 -8.87 9.71
C GLU A 227 -0.45 -7.47 9.85
N PRO A 228 0.86 -7.38 10.11
CA PRO A 228 1.59 -6.11 10.01
C PRO A 228 1.47 -5.48 8.62
N THR A 229 1.70 -4.17 8.51
CA THR A 229 1.76 -3.48 7.21
C THR A 229 2.68 -4.20 6.23
N GLY A 230 2.18 -4.44 5.01
CA GLY A 230 2.89 -5.22 3.98
C GLY A 230 2.58 -6.71 3.99
N GLY A 231 1.88 -7.21 5.02
CA GLY A 231 1.57 -8.62 5.19
C GLY A 231 2.74 -9.42 5.77
N SER A 232 2.59 -10.73 5.72
CA SER A 232 3.52 -11.71 6.29
C SER A 232 3.74 -12.88 5.33
N GLU A 233 4.86 -13.60 5.49
CA GLU A 233 5.11 -14.85 4.75
C GLU A 233 4.30 -16.03 5.30
N GLN A 234 3.99 -15.97 6.59
CA GLN A 234 3.14 -16.92 7.32
C GLN A 234 2.22 -16.13 8.24
N PRO A 235 1.00 -16.64 8.56
CA PRO A 235 0.11 -15.94 9.47
C PRO A 235 0.79 -15.66 10.82
N THR A 236 0.85 -14.39 11.22
CA THR A 236 1.39 -13.99 12.53
C THR A 236 0.31 -13.91 13.59
N THR A 237 -0.96 -13.88 13.17
CA THR A 237 -2.12 -13.90 14.06
C THR A 237 -3.03 -15.08 13.77
N THR A 238 -3.86 -15.43 14.76
CA THR A 238 -4.94 -16.40 14.56
C THR A 238 -5.89 -15.87 13.49
N PRO A 239 -6.23 -16.68 12.46
CA PRO A 239 -7.20 -16.26 11.46
C PRO A 239 -8.54 -15.87 12.10
N ILE A 240 -9.05 -14.71 11.69
CA ILE A 240 -10.38 -14.22 12.08
C ILE A 240 -11.49 -14.86 11.26
N LEU A 241 -11.13 -15.48 10.13
CA LEU A 241 -12.02 -16.21 9.25
C LEU A 241 -11.31 -17.45 8.72
N ILE A 242 -12.04 -18.56 8.66
CA ILE A 242 -11.70 -19.73 7.87
C ILE A 242 -12.98 -20.14 7.14
N GLN A 243 -12.94 -20.22 5.82
CA GLN A 243 -14.11 -20.51 4.99
C GLN A 243 -13.73 -21.49 3.88
N GLN A 244 -14.57 -22.50 3.68
CA GLN A 244 -14.49 -23.37 2.52
C GLN A 244 -15.35 -22.79 1.38
N LEU A 245 -14.77 -22.64 0.19
CA LEU A 245 -15.38 -22.00 -0.97
C LEU A 245 -16.13 -22.98 -1.88
#